data_AF-A0A6C0F9M6-F1
#
_entry.id   AF-A0A6C0F9M6-F1
#
_cell.length_a   1.000
_cell.length_b   1.000
_cell.length_c   1.000
_cell.angle_alpha   90.00
_cell.angle_beta   90.00
_cell.angle_gamma   90.00
#
_symmetry.space_group_name_H-M   'P 1'
#
loop_
_entity.id
_entity.type
_entity.pdbx_description
1 polymer ?
#
loop_
_entity_poly.entity_id
_entity_poly.type
_entity_poly.pdbx_seq_one_letter_code
_entity_poly.pdbx_strand_id
1 'polypeptide(L)'
;MVVCPVCKEDKMIKDLVKPSYKQKKNICKKCCAKKKRDWSQSEKGGIKSILDHMKVRSDKLRIKRPEFHNIDVDYDYIAKLLIEQNYKCAHTGIHMTWENNSPYKVSPDRIDNNKGYVRGNIRLTCWQANCARGRYHDEHFKTMCAHAALHNETIYFDMNTNTLQINPIYLNINTLENRNATNTIDLNSDHEMSE
;
A
#
# COMPACT_ATOMS: atom_id res chain seq x y z
N MET A 1 4.35 30.71 24.71
CA MET A 1 5.01 29.55 24.06
C MET A 1 4.82 28.33 24.96
N VAL A 2 4.86 27.12 24.43
CA VAL A 2 4.74 25.87 25.20
C VAL A 2 5.72 24.85 24.62
N VAL A 3 6.47 24.16 25.48
CA VAL A 3 7.42 23.11 25.06
C VAL A 3 6.68 21.84 24.65
N CYS A 4 6.98 21.31 23.47
CA CYS A 4 6.47 20.02 23.02
C CYS A 4 7.19 18.88 23.76
N PRO A 5 6.50 17.93 24.43
CA PRO A 5 7.15 16.87 25.19
C PRO A 5 7.82 15.80 24.29
N VAL A 6 7.55 15.81 22.98
CA VAL A 6 8.10 14.81 22.03
C VAL A 6 9.39 15.31 21.38
N CYS A 7 9.37 16.50 20.76
CA CYS A 7 10.56 17.07 20.11
C CYS A 7 11.36 18.01 21.02
N LYS A 8 10.87 18.33 22.22
CA LYS A 8 11.51 19.22 23.22
C LYS A 8 11.74 20.66 22.75
N GLU A 9 11.13 21.05 21.63
CA GLU A 9 11.19 22.42 21.10
C GLU A 9 10.03 23.28 21.59
N ASP A 10 10.28 24.58 21.72
CA ASP A 10 9.25 25.59 21.96
C ASP A 10 8.31 25.75 20.76
N LYS A 11 7.01 25.76 21.04
CA LYS A 11 5.97 25.91 20.03
C LYS A 11 5.00 27.03 20.39
N MET A 12 4.53 27.73 19.35
CA MET A 12 3.38 28.60 19.49
C MET A 12 2.14 27.75 19.79
N ILE A 13 1.19 28.30 20.55
CA ILE A 13 -0.06 27.62 20.91
C ILE A 13 -0.82 27.15 19.66
N LYS A 14 -0.78 27.94 18.57
CA LYS A 14 -1.40 27.61 17.28
C LYS A 14 -0.81 26.36 16.61
N ASP A 15 0.42 25.97 16.95
CA ASP A 15 1.14 24.83 16.35
C ASP A 15 1.02 23.55 17.19
N LEU A 16 0.33 23.64 18.32
CA LEU A 16 -0.07 22.48 19.11
C LEU A 16 -1.33 21.83 18.56
N VAL A 17 -1.51 20.55 18.89
CA VAL A 17 -2.77 19.84 18.62
C VAL A 17 -3.87 20.46 19.49
N LYS A 18 -5.04 20.70 18.90
CA LYS A 18 -6.20 21.19 19.65
C LYS A 18 -6.49 20.25 20.83
N PRO A 19 -6.67 20.78 22.05
CA PRO A 19 -7.17 19.99 23.17
C PRO A 19 -8.44 19.25 22.77
N SER A 20 -8.58 18.00 23.18
CA SER A 20 -9.92 17.40 23.19
C SER A 20 -10.59 17.76 24.51
N TYR A 21 -11.92 17.68 24.56
CA TYR A 21 -12.69 17.83 25.80
C TYR A 21 -12.12 16.99 26.96
N LYS A 22 -11.52 15.84 26.66
CA LYS A 22 -10.99 14.91 27.66
C LYS A 22 -9.53 15.18 28.06
N GLN A 23 -8.71 15.81 27.21
CA GLN A 23 -7.28 16.00 27.47
C GLN A 23 -6.69 17.22 26.74
N LYS A 24 -5.96 18.07 27.50
CA LYS A 24 -5.04 19.05 26.92
C LYS A 24 -3.81 18.32 26.37
N LYS A 25 -3.50 18.53 25.09
CA LYS A 25 -2.32 17.93 24.43
C LYS A 25 -1.31 19.02 24.11
N ASN A 26 -0.19 19.01 24.82
CA ASN A 26 0.93 19.92 24.56
C ASN A 26 1.86 19.39 23.43
N ILE A 27 1.38 18.45 22.63
CA ILE A 27 2.15 17.86 21.53
C ILE A 27 1.96 18.72 20.28
N CYS A 28 3.06 19.04 19.58
CA CYS A 28 2.99 19.79 18.34
C CYS A 28 2.34 18.99 17.20
N LYS A 29 1.74 19.69 16.23
CA LYS A 29 1.08 19.07 15.06
C LYS A 29 2.01 18.14 14.30
N LYS A 30 3.29 18.53 14.12
CA LYS A 30 4.31 17.73 13.43
C LYS A 30 4.57 16.39 14.13
N CYS A 31 4.84 16.40 15.44
CA CYS A 31 5.06 15.18 16.22
C CYS A 31 3.83 14.28 16.26
N CYS A 32 2.64 14.86 16.37
CA CYS A 32 1.38 14.11 16.31
C CYS A 32 1.18 13.44 14.94
N ALA A 33 1.43 14.18 13.85
CA ALA A 33 1.36 13.65 12.50
C ALA A 33 2.38 12.52 12.27
N LYS A 34 3.63 12.71 12.74
CA LYS A 34 4.66 11.66 12.69
C LYS A 34 4.21 10.40 13.43
N LYS A 35 3.78 10.51 14.69
CA LYS A 35 3.29 9.36 15.46
C LYS A 35 2.14 8.62 14.77
N LYS A 36 1.20 9.36 14.16
CA LYS A 36 0.11 8.76 13.38
C LYS A 36 0.62 8.02 12.15
N ARG A 37 1.57 8.63 11.41
CA ARG A 37 2.21 8.02 10.24
C ARG A 37 2.96 6.74 10.63
N ASP A 38 3.83 6.83 11.64
CA ASP A 38 4.61 5.69 12.14
C ASP A 38 3.69 4.53 12.58
N TRP A 39 2.59 4.83 13.29
CA TRP A 39 1.59 3.81 13.62
C TRP A 39 0.95 3.20 12.37
N SER A 40 0.49 4.03 11.43
CA SER A 40 -0.18 3.55 10.21
C SER A 40 0.72 2.73 9.29
N GLN A 41 2.03 2.94 9.36
CA GLN A 41 3.05 2.22 8.60
C GLN A 41 3.66 1.05 9.38
N SER A 42 3.32 0.88 10.65
CA SER A 42 3.68 -0.32 11.41
C SER A 42 2.78 -1.49 11.02
N GLU A 43 3.29 -2.71 11.10
CA GLU A 43 2.48 -3.92 10.83
C GLU A 43 1.24 -3.97 11.73
N LYS A 44 1.39 -3.69 13.03
CA LYS A 44 0.28 -3.64 13.99
C LYS A 44 -0.81 -2.64 13.58
N GLY A 45 -0.42 -1.41 13.25
CA GLY A 45 -1.37 -0.39 12.83
C GLY A 45 -1.96 -0.66 11.45
N GLY A 46 -1.19 -1.28 10.55
CA GLY A 46 -1.61 -1.73 9.24
C GLY A 46 -2.70 -2.81 9.31
N ILE A 47 -2.47 -3.87 10.09
CA ILE A 47 -3.45 -4.93 10.33
C ILE A 47 -4.71 -4.35 10.99
N LYS A 48 -4.57 -3.47 11.99
CA LYS A 48 -5.72 -2.80 12.61
C LYS A 48 -6.55 -2.02 11.60
N SER A 49 -5.88 -1.30 10.70
CA SER A 49 -6.53 -0.54 9.62
C SER A 49 -7.28 -1.46 8.66
N ILE A 50 -6.69 -2.59 8.28
CA ILE A 50 -7.34 -3.62 7.45
C ILE A 50 -8.65 -4.10 8.08
N LEU A 51 -8.61 -4.47 9.36
CA LEU A 51 -9.80 -4.95 10.08
C LEU A 51 -10.90 -3.88 10.16
N ASP A 52 -10.51 -2.61 10.42
CA ASP A 52 -11.46 -1.49 10.43
C ASP A 52 -12.09 -1.26 9.06
N HIS A 53 -11.30 -1.36 7.98
CA HIS A 53 -11.81 -1.24 6.61
C HIS A 53 -12.78 -2.37 6.24
N MET A 54 -12.48 -3.61 6.64
CA MET A 54 -13.39 -4.74 6.44
C MET A 54 -14.73 -4.49 7.12
N LYS A 55 -14.69 -4.05 8.39
CA LYS A 55 -15.88 -3.72 9.18
C LYS A 55 -16.73 -2.63 8.52
N VAL A 56 -16.12 -1.49 8.17
CA VAL A 56 -16.83 -0.38 7.52
C VAL A 56 -17.44 -0.81 6.19
N ARG A 57 -16.74 -1.63 5.39
CA ARG A 57 -17.28 -2.13 4.11
C ARG A 57 -18.45 -3.08 4.31
N SER A 58 -18.33 -4.01 5.26
CA SER A 58 -19.39 -4.95 5.61
C SER A 58 -20.64 -4.23 6.14
N ASP A 59 -20.47 -3.25 7.03
CA ASP A 59 -21.57 -2.44 7.58
C ASP A 59 -22.36 -1.70 6.48
N LYS A 60 -21.66 -1.17 5.47
CA LYS A 60 -22.30 -0.51 4.31
C LYS A 60 -23.14 -1.48 3.47
N LEU A 61 -22.77 -2.76 3.45
CA LEU A 61 -23.47 -3.79 2.68
C LEU A 61 -24.57 -4.48 3.48
N ARG A 62 -24.56 -4.37 4.82
CA ARG A 62 -25.46 -5.08 5.74
C ARG A 62 -26.93 -5.05 5.32
N ILE A 63 -27.45 -3.89 4.89
CA ILE A 63 -28.87 -3.75 4.52
C ILE A 63 -29.16 -4.43 3.17
N LYS A 64 -28.25 -4.30 2.20
CA LYS A 64 -28.48 -4.79 0.83
C LYS A 64 -28.11 -6.25 0.65
N ARG A 65 -27.20 -6.76 1.49
CA ARG A 65 -26.56 -8.07 1.41
C ARG A 65 -26.21 -8.56 2.83
N PRO A 66 -27.21 -8.93 3.65
CA PRO A 66 -27.02 -9.30 5.05
C PRO A 66 -26.06 -10.50 5.24
N GLU A 67 -25.99 -11.40 4.27
CA GLU A 67 -25.06 -12.53 4.21
C GLU A 67 -23.57 -12.10 4.17
N PHE A 68 -23.29 -10.85 3.80
CA PHE A 68 -21.94 -10.24 3.80
C PHE A 68 -21.59 -9.56 5.13
N HIS A 69 -22.55 -9.51 6.06
CA HIS A 69 -22.30 -8.92 7.37
C HIS A 69 -21.48 -9.83 8.29
N ASN A 70 -21.32 -11.11 7.93
CA ASN A 70 -20.51 -12.04 8.69
C ASN A 70 -19.01 -11.72 8.49
N ILE A 71 -18.39 -11.19 9.54
CA ILE A 71 -16.94 -10.97 9.63
C ILE A 71 -16.40 -11.95 10.65
N ASP A 72 -15.67 -12.94 10.18
CA ASP A 72 -14.96 -13.92 11.01
C ASP A 72 -13.48 -13.85 10.66
N VAL A 73 -12.84 -12.75 11.05
CA VAL A 73 -11.39 -12.57 10.98
C VAL A 73 -10.92 -11.66 12.10
N ASP A 74 -9.78 -12.02 12.68
CA ASP A 74 -9.14 -11.29 13.76
C ASP A 74 -7.71 -10.89 13.38
N TYR A 75 -7.00 -10.26 14.31
CA TYR A 75 -5.63 -9.83 14.12
C TYR A 75 -4.71 -11.00 13.77
N ASP A 76 -4.81 -12.10 14.53
CA ASP A 76 -3.91 -13.25 14.42
C ASP A 76 -4.08 -13.96 13.08
N TYR A 77 -5.31 -14.03 12.57
CA TYR A 77 -5.59 -14.57 11.25
C TYR A 77 -4.91 -13.75 10.14
N ILE A 78 -4.99 -12.42 10.18
CA ILE A 78 -4.32 -11.56 9.18
C ILE A 78 -2.80 -11.65 9.30
N ALA A 79 -2.26 -11.67 10.53
CA ALA A 79 -0.83 -11.84 10.78
C ALA A 79 -0.33 -13.19 10.23
N LYS A 80 -1.07 -14.27 10.47
CA LYS A 80 -0.78 -15.60 9.91
C LYS A 80 -0.81 -15.60 8.38
N LEU A 81 -1.82 -14.99 7.77
CA LEU A 81 -1.91 -14.87 6.31
C LEU A 81 -0.72 -14.11 5.69
N LEU A 82 -0.22 -13.05 6.35
CA LEU A 82 0.98 -12.34 5.89
C LEU A 82 2.19 -13.28 5.82
N ILE A 83 2.41 -14.07 6.87
CA ILE A 83 3.51 -15.02 6.97
C ILE A 83 3.36 -16.14 5.93
N GLU A 84 2.17 -16.73 5.82
CA GLU A 84 1.88 -17.80 4.84
C GLU A 84 2.07 -17.34 3.40
N GLN A 85 1.75 -16.08 3.09
CA GLN A 85 2.00 -15.47 1.79
C GLN A 85 3.44 -14.95 1.60
N ASN A 86 4.32 -15.13 2.58
CA ASN A 86 5.68 -14.57 2.59
C ASN A 86 5.69 -13.05 2.27
N TYR A 87 4.71 -12.32 2.82
CA TYR A 87 4.51 -10.88 2.60
C TYR A 87 4.34 -10.48 1.12
N LYS A 88 4.01 -11.43 0.23
CA LYS A 88 3.80 -11.18 -1.20
C LYS A 88 2.32 -11.07 -1.54
N CYS A 89 2.04 -10.21 -2.51
CA CYS A 89 0.73 -10.07 -3.11
C CYS A 89 0.28 -11.38 -3.75
N ALA A 90 -0.88 -11.88 -3.36
CA ALA A 90 -1.42 -13.14 -3.89
C ALA A 90 -1.69 -13.12 -5.41
N HIS A 91 -1.86 -11.94 -6.01
CA HIS A 91 -2.08 -11.79 -7.45
C HIS A 91 -0.79 -11.66 -8.27
N THR A 92 0.21 -10.96 -7.73
CA THR A 92 1.38 -10.51 -8.53
C THR A 92 2.72 -11.01 -8.02
N GLY A 93 2.78 -11.59 -6.81
CA GLY A 93 4.02 -12.02 -6.18
C GLY A 93 4.93 -10.88 -5.70
N ILE A 94 4.53 -9.61 -5.90
CA ILE A 94 5.28 -8.42 -5.45
C ILE A 94 5.23 -8.33 -3.93
N HIS A 95 6.34 -7.93 -3.30
CA HIS A 95 6.40 -7.68 -1.86
C HIS A 95 5.49 -6.51 -1.48
N MET A 96 4.61 -6.73 -0.52
CA MET A 96 3.67 -5.72 -0.05
C MET A 96 4.31 -4.80 1.00
N THR A 97 3.80 -3.59 1.14
CA THR A 97 4.30 -2.62 2.13
C THR A 97 3.17 -2.08 3.01
N TRP A 98 3.54 -1.43 4.12
CA TRP A 98 2.59 -0.68 4.96
C TRP A 98 2.60 0.82 4.65
N GLU A 99 3.36 1.24 3.64
CA GLU A 99 3.49 2.63 3.27
C GLU A 99 2.15 3.20 2.78
N ASN A 100 1.81 4.39 3.27
CA ASN A 100 0.61 5.07 2.83
C ASN A 100 0.77 5.55 1.39
N ASN A 101 -0.31 5.44 0.60
CA ASN A 101 -0.34 5.81 -0.82
C ASN A 101 0.59 4.99 -1.74
N SER A 102 1.24 3.93 -1.23
CA SER A 102 1.99 3.01 -2.09
C SER A 102 1.04 2.13 -2.91
N PRO A 103 1.29 1.90 -4.21
CA PRO A 103 0.54 0.91 -5.00
C PRO A 103 0.66 -0.50 -4.42
N TYR A 104 1.77 -0.77 -3.72
CA TYR A 104 2.10 -2.03 -3.09
C TYR A 104 1.58 -2.16 -1.65
N LYS A 105 0.78 -1.19 -1.18
CA LYS A 105 0.20 -1.24 0.16
C LYS A 105 -0.64 -2.50 0.36
N VAL A 106 -0.48 -3.20 1.48
CA VAL A 106 -1.29 -4.38 1.82
C VAL A 106 -2.78 -4.02 1.81
N SER A 107 -3.57 -4.83 1.12
CA SER A 107 -5.01 -4.65 0.93
C SER A 107 -5.73 -6.00 1.05
N PRO A 108 -6.82 -6.08 1.82
CA PRO A 108 -7.61 -7.31 1.91
C PRO A 108 -8.48 -7.49 0.66
N ASP A 109 -8.34 -8.64 0.01
CA ASP A 109 -9.16 -9.04 -1.14
C ASP A 109 -10.01 -10.28 -0.78
N ARG A 110 -11.22 -10.33 -1.33
CA ARG A 110 -12.12 -11.47 -1.17
C ARG A 110 -11.93 -12.41 -2.33
N ILE A 111 -11.62 -13.67 -2.04
CA ILE A 111 -11.45 -14.71 -3.07
C ILE A 111 -12.78 -14.85 -3.85
N ASP A 112 -13.86 -15.08 -3.13
CA ASP A 112 -15.23 -15.03 -3.65
C ASP A 112 -15.90 -13.71 -3.26
N ASN A 113 -16.19 -12.89 -4.27
CA ASN A 113 -16.89 -11.62 -4.12
C ASN A 113 -18.37 -11.77 -3.75
N ASN A 114 -18.90 -12.99 -3.73
CA ASN A 114 -20.26 -13.31 -3.27
C ASN A 114 -20.32 -13.63 -1.76
N LYS A 115 -19.20 -13.60 -1.05
CA LYS A 115 -19.10 -13.89 0.38
C LYS A 115 -18.54 -12.70 1.18
N GLY A 116 -18.77 -12.72 2.50
CA GLY A 116 -18.21 -11.77 3.46
C GLY A 116 -16.70 -11.95 3.72
N TYR A 117 -16.19 -11.21 4.70
CA TYR A 117 -14.82 -11.35 5.19
C TYR A 117 -14.74 -12.45 6.25
N VAL A 118 -14.67 -13.71 5.78
CA VAL A 118 -14.61 -14.90 6.64
C VAL A 118 -13.31 -15.68 6.39
N ARG A 119 -12.88 -16.48 7.37
CA ARG A 119 -11.73 -17.38 7.21
C ARG A 119 -11.88 -18.24 5.94
N GLY A 120 -10.80 -18.40 5.20
CA GLY A 120 -10.79 -19.11 3.91
C GLY A 120 -11.33 -18.32 2.72
N ASN A 121 -11.97 -17.15 2.91
CA ASN A 121 -12.42 -16.28 1.80
C ASN A 121 -11.61 -14.99 1.66
N ILE A 122 -10.44 -14.90 2.31
CA ILE A 122 -9.60 -13.71 2.29
C ILE A 122 -8.19 -14.07 1.84
N ARG A 123 -7.61 -13.19 1.04
CA ARG A 123 -6.18 -13.14 0.73
C ARG A 123 -5.67 -11.71 0.84
N LEU A 124 -4.36 -11.54 0.96
CA LEU A 124 -3.72 -10.24 0.98
C LEU A 124 -3.10 -9.93 -0.38
N THR A 125 -3.30 -8.71 -0.84
CA THR A 125 -2.88 -8.25 -2.18
C THR A 125 -2.33 -6.84 -2.08
N CYS A 126 -1.54 -6.41 -3.07
CA CYS A 126 -1.24 -5.00 -3.26
C CYS A 126 -2.54 -4.23 -3.54
N TRP A 127 -2.65 -3.02 -3.01
CA TRP A 127 -3.80 -2.14 -3.23
C TRP A 127 -4.09 -1.95 -4.72
N GLN A 128 -3.05 -1.71 -5.53
CA GLN A 128 -3.20 -1.55 -6.98
C GLN A 128 -3.82 -2.79 -7.65
N ALA A 129 -3.34 -3.99 -7.30
CA ALA A 129 -3.85 -5.24 -7.85
C ALA A 129 -5.31 -5.50 -7.44
N ASN A 130 -5.65 -5.25 -6.17
CA ASN A 130 -7.03 -5.36 -5.68
C ASN A 130 -7.96 -4.38 -6.41
N CYS A 131 -7.52 -3.13 -6.60
CA CYS A 131 -8.26 -2.13 -7.34
C CYS A 131 -8.48 -2.53 -8.80
N ALA A 132 -7.44 -3.03 -9.48
CA ALA A 132 -7.53 -3.49 -10.86
C ALA A 132 -8.46 -4.71 -11.02
N ARG A 133 -8.39 -5.68 -10.09
CA ARG A 133 -9.28 -6.86 -10.07
C ARG A 133 -10.73 -6.47 -9.81
N GLY A 134 -10.96 -5.55 -8.87
CA GLY A 134 -12.28 -4.99 -8.58
C GLY A 134 -13.33 -6.06 -8.26
N ARG A 135 -14.45 -6.04 -8.99
CA ARG A 135 -15.56 -6.99 -8.80
C ARG A 135 -15.44 -8.30 -9.59
N TYR A 136 -14.49 -8.39 -10.52
CA TYR A 136 -14.38 -9.49 -11.47
C TYR A 136 -13.78 -10.75 -10.82
N HIS A 137 -13.96 -11.92 -11.42
CA HIS A 137 -13.24 -13.12 -10.99
C HIS A 137 -11.77 -13.07 -11.41
N ASP A 138 -10.94 -13.87 -10.75
CA ASP A 138 -9.49 -13.92 -10.98
C ASP A 138 -9.15 -14.19 -12.44
N GLU A 139 -9.91 -15.06 -13.11
CA GLU A 139 -9.68 -15.38 -14.52
C GLU A 139 -9.83 -14.15 -15.41
N HIS A 140 -10.87 -13.32 -15.19
CA HIS A 140 -11.01 -12.07 -15.94
C HIS A 140 -9.86 -11.10 -15.67
N PHE A 141 -9.40 -11.00 -14.43
CA PHE A 141 -8.25 -10.16 -14.07
C PHE A 141 -6.97 -10.65 -14.78
N LYS A 142 -6.69 -11.96 -14.73
CA LYS A 142 -5.52 -12.57 -15.39
C LYS A 142 -5.58 -12.39 -16.90
N THR A 143 -6.73 -12.66 -17.53
CA THR A 143 -6.93 -12.47 -18.98
C THR A 143 -6.73 -11.01 -19.38
N MET A 144 -7.28 -10.07 -18.60
CA MET A 144 -7.06 -8.64 -18.83
C MET A 144 -5.57 -8.28 -18.77
N CYS A 145 -4.84 -8.75 -17.75
CA CYS A 145 -3.39 -8.54 -17.65
C CYS A 145 -2.63 -9.14 -18.84
N ALA A 146 -3.00 -10.34 -19.28
CA ALA A 146 -2.38 -10.98 -20.44
C ALA A 146 -2.64 -10.17 -21.73
N HIS A 147 -3.88 -9.73 -21.97
CA HIS A 147 -4.20 -8.88 -23.12
C HIS A 147 -3.42 -7.56 -23.09
N ALA A 148 -3.31 -6.91 -21.94
CA ALA A 148 -2.54 -5.69 -21.79
C ALA A 148 -1.05 -5.92 -22.06
N ALA A 149 -0.46 -6.99 -21.50
CA ALA A 149 0.95 -7.32 -21.69
C ALA A 149 1.28 -7.65 -23.16
N LEU A 150 0.40 -8.40 -23.84
CA LEU A 150 0.56 -8.73 -25.25
C LEU A 150 0.39 -7.50 -26.15
N HIS A 151 -0.65 -6.70 -25.93
CA HIS A 151 -0.92 -5.51 -26.75
C HIS A 151 0.18 -4.45 -26.67
N ASN A 152 0.80 -4.31 -25.49
CA ASN A 152 1.88 -3.35 -25.27
C ASN A 152 3.28 -3.96 -25.42
N GLU A 153 3.38 -5.23 -25.86
CA GLU A 153 4.64 -5.97 -25.98
C GLU A 153 5.51 -5.88 -24.72
N THR A 154 4.85 -5.91 -23.55
CA THR A 154 5.50 -5.79 -22.24
C THR A 154 6.32 -7.04 -21.93
N ILE A 155 5.92 -8.19 -22.47
CA ILE A 155 6.63 -9.46 -22.35
C ILE A 155 6.84 -9.99 -23.77
N TYR A 156 8.04 -10.49 -24.06
CA TYR A 156 8.39 -11.12 -25.32
C TYR A 156 9.12 -12.44 -25.08
N PHE A 157 9.14 -13.32 -26.08
CA PHE A 157 9.91 -14.56 -26.03
C PHE A 157 11.26 -14.33 -26.72
N ASP A 158 12.34 -14.47 -25.97
CA ASP A 158 13.70 -14.40 -26.51
C ASP A 158 14.11 -15.79 -27.03
N MET A 159 14.21 -15.90 -28.35
CA MET A 159 14.59 -17.13 -29.04
C MET A 159 16.03 -17.56 -28.74
N ASN A 160 16.94 -16.62 -28.42
CA ASN A 160 18.34 -16.94 -28.17
C ASN A 160 18.52 -17.62 -26.81
N THR A 161 17.78 -17.15 -25.81
CA THR A 161 17.82 -17.72 -24.45
C THR A 161 16.73 -18.76 -24.22
N ASN A 162 15.76 -18.90 -25.13
CA ASN A 162 14.59 -19.75 -25.01
C ASN A 162 13.77 -19.43 -23.74
N THR A 163 13.59 -18.13 -23.45
CA THR A 163 12.90 -17.65 -22.23
C THR A 163 11.92 -16.50 -22.51
N LEU A 164 10.91 -16.35 -21.64
CA LEU A 164 10.08 -15.14 -21.60
C LEU A 164 10.80 -14.03 -20.85
N GLN A 165 10.89 -12.85 -21.46
CA GLN A 165 11.57 -11.68 -20.94
C GLN A 165 10.61 -10.49 -20.88
N ILE A 166 10.80 -9.60 -19.91
CA ILE A 166 10.08 -8.32 -19.85
C ILE A 166 10.81 -7.34 -20.77
N ASN A 167 10.08 -6.63 -21.62
CA ASN A 167 10.64 -5.58 -22.47
C ASN A 167 11.35 -4.53 -21.60
N PRO A 168 12.66 -4.27 -21.82
CA PRO A 168 13.47 -3.41 -20.95
C PRO A 168 12.95 -1.99 -20.75
N ILE A 169 12.14 -1.47 -21.69
CA ILE A 169 11.51 -0.14 -21.56
C ILE A 169 10.63 -0.09 -20.29
N TYR A 170 9.99 -1.20 -19.93
CA TYR A 170 9.11 -1.28 -18.75
C TYR A 170 9.84 -1.63 -17.45
N LEU A 171 11.10 -2.12 -17.53
CA LEU A 171 11.92 -2.37 -16.33
C LEU A 171 12.32 -1.07 -15.61
N ASN A 172 12.33 0.06 -16.32
CA ASN A 172 12.73 1.38 -15.79
C ASN A 172 11.60 2.17 -15.10
N ILE A 173 10.39 1.64 -14.99
CA ILE A 173 9.30 2.36 -14.30
C ILE A 173 9.60 2.50 -12.79
N ASN A 174 10.27 1.51 -12.19
CA ASN A 174 10.75 1.59 -10.80
C ASN A 174 11.97 2.51 -10.61
N THR A 175 12.74 2.83 -11.67
CA THR A 175 13.89 3.76 -11.59
C THR A 175 13.48 5.22 -11.82
N LEU A 176 12.39 5.47 -12.57
CA LEU A 176 11.83 6.82 -12.77
C LEU A 176 11.21 7.40 -11.48
N GLU A 177 10.59 6.58 -10.64
CA GLU A 177 10.08 7.03 -9.32
C GLU A 177 11.21 7.47 -8.37
N ASN A 178 12.42 6.90 -8.50
CA ASN A 178 13.60 7.30 -7.72
C ASN A 178 14.34 8.53 -8.29
N ARG A 179 14.19 8.86 -9.58
CA ARG A 179 14.78 10.07 -10.17
C ARG A 179 14.09 11.36 -9.73
N ASN A 180 12.82 11.29 -9.33
CA ASN A 180 12.08 12.44 -8.79
C ASN A 180 12.48 12.79 -7.33
N ALA A 181 13.40 12.05 -6.71
CA ALA A 181 13.88 12.29 -5.34
C ALA A 181 15.24 13.00 -5.23
N THR A 182 15.93 13.29 -6.34
CA THR A 182 17.22 14.00 -6.31
C THR A 182 17.33 15.00 -7.47
N ASN A 183 16.63 16.12 -7.35
CA ASN A 183 16.99 17.34 -8.08
C ASN A 183 18.12 18.04 -7.32
N THR A 184 19.36 17.83 -7.76
CA THR A 184 20.43 18.83 -7.85
C THR A 184 21.60 18.17 -8.59
N ILE A 185 21.69 18.40 -9.89
CA ILE A 185 22.97 18.30 -10.62
C ILE A 185 23.40 19.74 -10.85
N ASP A 186 24.49 20.12 -10.20
CA ASP A 186 25.20 21.37 -10.42
C ASP A 186 25.87 21.30 -11.80
N LEU A 187 25.36 22.10 -12.74
CA LEU A 187 25.96 22.26 -14.06
C LEU A 187 26.90 23.46 -14.00
N ASN A 188 28.10 23.29 -13.42
CA ASN A 188 29.27 24.14 -13.65
C ASN A 188 30.51 23.59 -12.93
N SER A 189 31.26 22.71 -13.59
CA SER A 189 32.72 22.76 -13.59
C SER A 189 33.25 21.61 -14.43
N ASP A 190 33.62 21.93 -15.67
CA ASP A 190 34.79 21.32 -16.33
C ASP A 190 35.25 22.35 -17.37
N HIS A 191 36.18 23.20 -16.94
CA HIS A 191 36.95 24.04 -17.85
C HIS A 191 38.10 23.16 -18.34
N GLU A 192 38.03 22.77 -19.62
CA GLU A 192 39.08 22.02 -20.31
C GLU A 192 40.42 22.76 -20.23
N MET A 193 41.45 22.04 -19.80
CA MET A 193 42.86 22.42 -19.89
C MET A 193 43.60 21.37 -20.73
N SER A 194 43.92 21.72 -21.97
CA SER A 194 45.01 21.20 -22.84
C SER A 194 44.67 21.64 -24.27
N GLU A 195 45.49 22.35 -25.05
CA GLU A 195 46.96 22.39 -25.19
C GLU A 195 47.45 23.82 -25.47
#